data_AF-G9K530-F1
#
_entry.id   AF-G9K530-F1
#
_cell.length_a   1.000
_cell.length_b   1.000
_cell.length_c   1.000
_cell.angle_alpha   90.00
_cell.angle_beta   90.00
_cell.angle_gamma   90.00
#
_symmetry.space_group_name_H-M   'P 1'
#
loop_
_entity.id
_entity.type
_entity.pdbx_description
1 polymer ?
#
loop_
_entity_poly.entity_id
_entity_poly.type
_entity_poly.pdbx_seq_one_letter_code
_entity_poly.pdbx_strand_id
1 'polypeptide(L)'
;DHLTIPSRCGKGVLRRISEVFDCWFESGSMPYAQVHYPFENKREFDDAFPADFIAEGIDQTRGWFYTLLVLATALFGQPPFRNVIVNGLVLASDGQKMSKRKKNYPDPLSIIHKYGADALRLYLINSPVVRAENLRFKEEGVRDVLKDVLLPWYNAYRFFIQNVLRLQKEEETEFLYNENTVKESANITDRWVLSFMQSLVGFFETEMAAYRLYTVVPRLVKFVDVLTNWYVRMNRRRLKGENGVEDCVTALETLFSVLLSLCRLMAPYTPFLTELMYQNLKLLIDPASVQDKDTHSIHYLMLPHVREELIDKNTERAVSRMQSVIELGRVIRDRKTIPIKYPLKEIVVIHRDPEALREIKSLEKYIIEELNVRKVTLSTDKNKYGIRLRAEPDHMVLGKRLKGAFRAVMTSIKQLSSEELERFQESGTIVVEGHELHEEDIRLMYTFDQTTGGTMQYEAHSDAQVLVLLDVTPDQSMVDEGVAREVINRIQKLRKKCNLVPTDEITVYYKAKSEGKYLNNVIESHTEFIFATIKAPLKPYPVPTSDKVLIQEE
;
A
#
# COMPACT_ATOMS: atom_id res chain seq x y z
N ASP A 1 -25.25 -34.23 -46.29
CA ASP A 1 -26.11 -33.26 -46.98
C ASP A 1 -27.01 -33.89 -48.03
N HIS A 2 -28.27 -34.17 -47.69
CA HIS A 2 -29.26 -34.75 -48.60
C HIS A 2 -30.39 -33.77 -48.97
N LEU A 3 -30.36 -32.55 -48.43
CA LEU A 3 -31.39 -31.55 -48.67
C LEU A 3 -31.22 -30.93 -50.07
N THR A 4 -32.32 -30.87 -50.81
CA THR A 4 -32.37 -30.34 -52.17
C THR A 4 -33.60 -29.45 -52.35
N ILE A 5 -33.49 -28.46 -53.24
CA ILE A 5 -34.57 -27.48 -53.50
C ILE A 5 -34.80 -27.39 -55.02
N PRO A 6 -36.06 -27.48 -55.52
CA PRO A 6 -36.33 -27.33 -56.95
C PRO A 6 -36.05 -25.89 -57.43
N SER A 7 -35.35 -25.75 -58.56
CA SER A 7 -35.06 -24.44 -59.15
C SER A 7 -36.31 -23.79 -59.73
N ARG A 8 -36.65 -22.58 -59.25
CA ARG A 8 -37.73 -21.75 -59.83
C ARG A 8 -37.45 -21.34 -61.29
N CYS A 9 -36.19 -21.27 -61.71
CA CYS A 9 -35.81 -20.90 -63.08
C CYS A 9 -35.59 -22.11 -64.01
N GLY A 10 -36.09 -23.30 -63.66
CA GLY A 10 -36.01 -24.49 -64.51
C GLY A 10 -34.62 -25.15 -64.63
N LYS A 11 -33.61 -24.71 -63.85
CA LYS A 11 -32.24 -25.25 -63.88
C LYS A 11 -32.04 -26.55 -63.07
N GLY A 12 -33.09 -27.35 -62.90
CA GLY A 12 -33.04 -28.62 -62.17
C GLY A 12 -33.04 -28.46 -60.64
N VAL A 13 -32.33 -29.36 -59.94
CA VAL A 13 -32.32 -29.46 -58.48
C VAL A 13 -31.15 -28.67 -57.89
N LEU A 14 -31.44 -27.67 -57.05
CA LEU A 14 -30.46 -26.88 -56.33
C LEU A 14 -29.97 -27.61 -55.09
N ARG A 15 -28.68 -27.45 -54.81
CA ARG A 15 -28.00 -27.94 -53.60
C ARG A 15 -27.32 -26.76 -52.92
N ARG A 16 -27.17 -26.82 -51.60
CA ARG A 16 -26.38 -25.82 -50.88
C ARG A 16 -24.93 -25.84 -51.38
N ILE A 17 -24.27 -24.71 -51.30
CA ILE A 17 -22.82 -24.61 -51.50
C ILE A 17 -22.08 -25.35 -50.36
N SER A 18 -20.87 -25.83 -50.64
CA SER A 18 -20.07 -26.65 -49.71
C SER A 18 -19.33 -25.83 -48.66
N GLU A 19 -19.08 -24.56 -48.98
CA GLU A 19 -18.29 -23.61 -48.22
C GLU A 19 -18.93 -23.35 -46.85
N VAL A 20 -18.08 -23.07 -45.87
CA VAL A 20 -18.45 -22.75 -44.49
C VAL A 20 -18.05 -21.33 -44.15
N PHE A 21 -18.69 -20.75 -43.15
CA PHE A 21 -18.31 -19.43 -42.65
C PHE A 21 -16.99 -19.48 -41.89
N ASP A 22 -16.30 -18.34 -41.86
CA ASP A 22 -15.13 -18.12 -41.03
C ASP A 22 -15.55 -18.01 -39.54
N CYS A 23 -14.72 -18.50 -38.63
CA CYS A 23 -15.02 -18.50 -37.19
C CYS A 23 -15.09 -17.07 -36.61
N TRP A 24 -14.46 -16.09 -37.26
CA TRP A 24 -14.63 -14.68 -36.89
C TRP A 24 -16.00 -14.11 -37.25
N PHE A 25 -16.65 -14.65 -38.29
CA PHE A 25 -18.04 -14.31 -38.61
C PHE A 25 -18.98 -14.86 -37.53
N GLU A 26 -18.76 -16.10 -37.10
CA GLU A 26 -19.53 -16.74 -36.03
C GLU A 26 -19.42 -15.97 -34.71
N SER A 27 -18.19 -15.70 -34.26
CA SER A 27 -17.95 -14.93 -33.02
C SER A 27 -18.42 -13.48 -33.11
N GLY A 28 -18.30 -12.83 -34.27
CA GLY A 28 -18.84 -11.49 -34.49
C GLY A 28 -20.37 -11.43 -34.49
N SER A 29 -21.04 -12.58 -34.67
CA SER A 29 -22.50 -12.69 -34.61
C SER A 29 -23.05 -12.87 -33.19
N MET A 30 -22.16 -13.06 -32.20
CA MET A 30 -22.50 -13.31 -30.80
C MET A 30 -23.61 -12.39 -30.23
N PRO A 31 -23.59 -11.05 -30.43
CA PRO A 31 -24.52 -10.14 -29.75
C PRO A 31 -26.00 -10.48 -29.98
N TYR A 32 -26.36 -10.88 -31.19
CA TYR A 32 -27.73 -11.23 -31.57
C TYR A 32 -27.96 -12.75 -31.63
N ALA A 33 -26.94 -13.53 -31.98
CA ALA A 33 -27.05 -14.99 -32.06
C ALA A 33 -27.27 -15.64 -30.69
N GLN A 34 -26.68 -15.11 -29.61
CA GLN A 34 -26.78 -15.68 -28.27
C GLN A 34 -28.23 -15.71 -27.73
N VAL A 35 -29.08 -14.79 -28.19
CA VAL A 35 -30.50 -14.68 -27.81
C VAL A 35 -31.45 -15.17 -28.90
N HIS A 36 -30.92 -15.80 -29.96
CA HIS A 36 -31.70 -16.34 -31.09
C HIS A 36 -32.49 -15.27 -31.89
N TYR A 37 -31.98 -14.03 -31.91
CA TYR A 37 -32.52 -12.96 -32.74
C TYR A 37 -32.27 -13.25 -34.24
N PRO A 38 -33.20 -12.91 -35.15
CA PRO A 38 -34.45 -12.15 -34.95
C PRO A 38 -35.68 -13.01 -34.65
N PHE A 39 -35.52 -14.32 -34.47
CA PHE A 39 -36.66 -15.24 -34.33
C PHE A 39 -37.29 -15.15 -32.94
N GLU A 40 -36.46 -14.98 -31.90
CA GLU A 40 -36.87 -14.92 -30.49
C GLU A 40 -36.18 -13.76 -29.75
N ASN A 41 -36.65 -13.46 -28.54
CA ASN A 41 -36.04 -12.54 -27.55
C ASN A 41 -35.66 -11.14 -28.07
N LYS A 42 -36.46 -10.59 -28.98
CA LYS A 42 -36.22 -9.25 -29.54
C LYS A 42 -36.03 -8.16 -28.48
N ARG A 43 -36.85 -8.17 -27.42
CA ARG A 43 -36.72 -7.18 -26.33
C ARG A 43 -35.39 -7.29 -25.58
N GLU A 44 -34.93 -8.51 -25.30
CA GLU A 44 -33.65 -8.74 -24.64
C GLU A 44 -32.48 -8.23 -25.49
N PHE A 45 -32.54 -8.44 -26.81
CA PHE A 45 -31.57 -7.86 -27.73
C PHE A 45 -31.63 -6.32 -27.74
N ASP A 46 -32.82 -5.74 -27.89
CA ASP A 46 -33.02 -4.30 -27.97
C ASP A 46 -32.59 -3.58 -26.66
N ASP A 47 -32.75 -4.24 -25.50
CA ASP A 47 -32.35 -3.69 -24.20
C ASP A 47 -30.84 -3.84 -23.93
N ALA A 48 -30.20 -4.88 -24.46
CA ALA A 48 -28.78 -5.18 -24.21
C ALA A 48 -27.82 -4.64 -25.29
N PHE A 49 -28.31 -4.32 -26.49
CA PHE A 49 -27.50 -3.87 -27.62
C PHE A 49 -27.67 -2.36 -27.90
N PRO A 50 -26.59 -1.57 -27.98
CA PRO A 50 -25.18 -1.99 -27.89
C PRO A 50 -24.71 -2.21 -26.45
N ALA A 51 -23.70 -3.08 -26.28
CA ALA A 51 -23.14 -3.37 -24.97
C ALA A 51 -22.47 -2.13 -24.34
N ASP A 52 -22.58 -1.93 -23.03
CA ASP A 52 -21.94 -0.77 -22.38
C ASP A 52 -20.41 -0.85 -22.40
N PHE A 53 -19.85 -2.06 -22.30
CA PHE A 53 -18.41 -2.27 -22.19
C PHE A 53 -17.97 -3.64 -22.71
N ILE A 54 -16.78 -3.69 -23.32
CA ILE A 54 -16.09 -4.92 -23.71
C ILE A 54 -14.58 -4.79 -23.42
N ALA A 55 -13.94 -5.89 -23.02
CA ALA A 55 -12.49 -5.93 -22.83
C ALA A 55 -11.85 -7.23 -23.27
N GLU A 56 -10.82 -7.12 -24.11
CA GLU A 56 -10.03 -8.24 -24.60
C GLU A 56 -8.59 -7.81 -24.87
N GLY A 57 -7.73 -8.77 -25.23
CA GLY A 57 -6.35 -8.52 -25.62
C GLY A 57 -6.19 -7.67 -26.89
N ILE A 58 -5.05 -7.00 -27.02
CA ILE A 58 -4.68 -6.17 -28.18
C ILE A 58 -4.73 -6.90 -29.52
N ASP A 59 -4.57 -8.22 -29.52
CA ASP A 59 -4.71 -9.05 -30.72
C ASP A 59 -6.16 -9.12 -31.25
N GLN A 60 -7.17 -8.78 -30.44
CA GLN A 60 -8.57 -8.73 -30.88
C GLN A 60 -8.93 -7.50 -31.71
N THR A 61 -8.07 -6.48 -31.77
CA THR A 61 -8.28 -5.28 -32.61
C THR A 61 -8.44 -5.59 -34.09
N ARG A 62 -7.82 -6.69 -34.57
CA ARG A 62 -7.94 -7.19 -35.95
C ARG A 62 -8.80 -8.46 -36.06
N GLY A 63 -9.25 -8.99 -34.92
CA GLY A 63 -10.08 -10.18 -34.84
C GLY A 63 -11.50 -9.79 -34.45
N TRP A 64 -11.88 -10.12 -33.22
CA TRP A 64 -13.26 -10.01 -32.77
C TRP A 64 -13.82 -8.59 -32.76
N PHE A 65 -13.05 -7.59 -32.32
CA PHE A 65 -13.55 -6.20 -32.30
C PHE A 65 -13.87 -5.69 -33.71
N TYR A 66 -13.04 -6.08 -34.68
CA TYR A 66 -13.25 -5.72 -36.08
C TYR A 66 -14.52 -6.38 -36.63
N THR A 67 -14.69 -7.69 -36.44
CA THR A 67 -15.88 -8.37 -36.98
C THR A 67 -17.17 -7.96 -36.29
N LEU A 68 -17.15 -7.74 -34.98
CA LEU A 68 -18.29 -7.15 -34.25
C LEU A 68 -18.69 -5.81 -34.87
N LEU A 69 -17.73 -4.90 -35.10
CA LEU A 69 -18.01 -3.57 -35.63
C LEU A 69 -18.57 -3.62 -37.06
N VAL A 70 -17.97 -4.45 -37.92
CA VAL A 70 -18.42 -4.62 -39.31
C VAL A 70 -19.84 -5.16 -39.36
N LEU A 71 -20.13 -6.24 -38.62
CA LEU A 71 -21.45 -6.88 -38.63
C LEU A 71 -22.51 -5.99 -38.00
N ALA A 72 -22.22 -5.38 -36.86
CA ALA A 72 -23.15 -4.47 -36.20
C ALA A 72 -23.50 -3.27 -37.07
N THR A 73 -22.51 -2.67 -37.73
CA THR A 73 -22.74 -1.52 -38.63
C THR A 73 -23.55 -1.96 -39.84
N ALA A 74 -23.24 -3.10 -40.45
CA ALA A 74 -23.92 -3.59 -41.64
C ALA A 74 -25.38 -4.02 -41.37
N LEU A 75 -25.65 -4.62 -40.21
CA LEU A 75 -26.97 -5.16 -39.86
C LEU A 75 -27.86 -4.15 -39.14
N PHE A 76 -27.29 -3.30 -38.27
CA PHE A 76 -28.04 -2.45 -37.35
C PHE A 76 -27.70 -0.96 -37.46
N GLY A 77 -26.69 -0.57 -38.25
CA GLY A 77 -26.33 0.84 -38.46
C GLY A 77 -25.76 1.55 -37.22
N GLN A 78 -25.29 0.81 -36.22
CA GLN A 78 -24.75 1.35 -34.96
C GLN A 78 -23.56 0.52 -34.45
N PRO A 79 -22.66 1.08 -33.62
CA PRO A 79 -21.55 0.33 -33.05
C PRO A 79 -22.04 -0.78 -32.11
N PRO A 80 -21.29 -1.90 -31.96
CA PRO A 80 -21.67 -3.03 -31.12
C PRO A 80 -21.48 -2.78 -29.60
N PHE A 81 -20.67 -1.79 -29.23
CA PHE A 81 -20.35 -1.47 -27.85
C PHE A 81 -20.09 0.03 -27.68
N ARG A 82 -20.30 0.55 -26.46
CA ARG A 82 -20.06 1.96 -26.10
C ARG A 82 -18.61 2.21 -25.65
N ASN A 83 -18.05 1.28 -24.87
CA ASN A 83 -16.68 1.36 -24.36
C ASN A 83 -15.89 0.10 -24.73
N VAL A 84 -14.65 0.27 -25.21
CA VAL A 84 -13.71 -0.84 -25.50
C VAL A 84 -12.42 -0.62 -24.75
N ILE A 85 -12.02 -1.59 -23.91
CA ILE A 85 -10.73 -1.57 -23.22
C ILE A 85 -9.86 -2.67 -23.79
N VAL A 86 -8.65 -2.27 -24.19
CA VAL A 86 -7.69 -3.16 -24.82
C VAL A 86 -6.59 -3.49 -23.83
N ASN A 87 -6.50 -4.76 -23.45
CA ASN A 87 -5.47 -5.25 -22.55
C ASN A 87 -4.21 -5.64 -23.32
N GLY A 88 -3.06 -5.52 -22.67
CA GLY A 88 -1.79 -6.01 -23.22
C GLY A 88 -1.69 -7.53 -23.17
N LEU A 89 -0.52 -8.07 -23.53
CA LEU A 89 -0.31 -9.52 -23.51
C LEU A 89 0.48 -9.95 -22.28
N VAL A 90 0.03 -11.04 -21.66
CA VAL A 90 0.82 -11.74 -20.64
C VAL A 90 1.82 -12.66 -21.35
N LEU A 91 3.09 -12.38 -21.14
CA LEU A 91 4.23 -13.09 -21.70
C LEU A 91 4.84 -14.00 -20.64
N ALA A 92 5.51 -15.05 -21.08
CA ALA A 92 6.37 -15.86 -20.23
C ALA A 92 7.50 -15.00 -19.61
N SER A 93 8.15 -15.52 -18.57
CA SER A 93 9.22 -14.80 -17.86
C SER A 93 10.39 -14.41 -18.77
N ASP A 94 10.62 -15.18 -19.83
CA ASP A 94 11.62 -14.93 -20.89
C ASP A 94 11.17 -13.91 -21.96
N GLY A 95 9.92 -13.40 -21.86
CA GLY A 95 9.34 -12.44 -22.80
C GLY A 95 8.71 -13.06 -24.05
N GLN A 96 8.62 -14.38 -24.18
CA GLN A 96 7.91 -15.01 -25.29
C GLN A 96 6.40 -15.06 -25.04
N LYS A 97 5.59 -15.00 -26.12
CA LYS A 97 4.13 -15.22 -26.02
C LYS A 97 3.86 -16.59 -25.41
N MET A 98 3.02 -16.62 -24.39
CA MET A 98 2.56 -17.87 -23.77
C MET A 98 1.76 -18.68 -24.79
N SER A 99 2.01 -19.99 -24.89
CA SER A 99 1.19 -20.87 -25.72
C SER A 99 1.10 -22.28 -25.17
N LYS A 100 -0.07 -22.91 -25.33
CA LYS A 100 -0.30 -24.32 -24.97
C LYS A 100 0.73 -25.26 -25.62
N ARG A 101 1.15 -24.94 -26.85
CA ARG A 101 2.17 -25.70 -27.59
C ARG A 101 3.57 -25.60 -26.97
N LYS A 102 3.97 -24.43 -26.49
CA LYS A 102 5.29 -24.20 -25.87
C LYS A 102 5.35 -24.58 -24.39
N LYS A 103 4.20 -24.72 -23.70
CA LYS A 103 4.11 -24.98 -22.25
C LYS A 103 5.01 -24.06 -21.41
N ASN A 104 5.18 -22.82 -21.87
CA ASN A 104 6.11 -21.84 -21.30
C ASN A 104 5.44 -20.94 -20.25
N TYR A 105 4.38 -21.40 -19.60
CA TYR A 105 3.65 -20.65 -18.59
C TYR A 105 3.33 -21.54 -17.39
N PRO A 106 3.39 -20.99 -16.16
CA PRO A 106 2.90 -21.70 -14.99
C PRO A 106 1.39 -21.88 -15.11
N ASP A 107 0.91 -23.08 -14.79
CA ASP A 107 -0.52 -23.38 -14.84
C ASP A 107 -1.29 -22.45 -13.87
N PRO A 108 -2.28 -21.68 -14.33
CA PRO A 108 -3.04 -20.76 -13.49
C PRO A 108 -3.64 -21.43 -12.25
N LEU A 109 -4.10 -22.68 -12.36
CA LEU A 109 -4.65 -23.42 -11.23
C LEU A 109 -3.60 -23.68 -10.15
N SER A 110 -2.37 -24.05 -10.55
CA SER A 110 -1.26 -24.24 -9.60
C SER A 110 -0.96 -22.97 -8.79
N ILE A 111 -1.01 -21.80 -9.43
CA ILE A 111 -0.81 -20.50 -8.79
C ILE A 111 -1.96 -20.21 -7.83
N ILE A 112 -3.21 -20.43 -8.26
CA ILE A 112 -4.40 -20.22 -7.43
C ILE A 112 -4.37 -21.13 -6.19
N HIS A 113 -4.00 -22.40 -6.33
CA HIS A 113 -3.90 -23.32 -5.19
C HIS A 113 -2.79 -22.92 -4.20
N LYS A 114 -1.71 -22.30 -4.68
CA LYS A 114 -0.57 -21.92 -3.85
C LYS A 114 -0.72 -20.55 -3.18
N TYR A 115 -1.30 -19.58 -3.87
CA TYR A 115 -1.35 -18.18 -3.44
C TYR A 115 -2.77 -17.59 -3.32
N GLY A 116 -3.78 -18.28 -3.83
CA GLY A 116 -5.16 -17.81 -3.87
C GLY A 116 -5.51 -17.03 -5.14
N ALA A 117 -6.81 -17.03 -5.48
CA ALA A 117 -7.31 -16.33 -6.66
C ALA A 117 -7.17 -14.80 -6.54
N ASP A 118 -7.40 -14.24 -5.34
CA ASP A 118 -7.31 -12.80 -5.10
C ASP A 118 -5.91 -12.24 -5.32
N ALA A 119 -4.87 -12.99 -4.93
CA ALA A 119 -3.48 -12.58 -5.17
C ALA A 119 -3.17 -12.52 -6.67
N LEU A 120 -3.64 -13.50 -7.44
CA LEU A 120 -3.46 -13.51 -8.89
C LEU A 120 -4.24 -12.37 -9.58
N ARG A 121 -5.50 -12.15 -9.18
CA ARG A 121 -6.34 -11.04 -9.71
C ARG A 121 -5.67 -9.70 -9.47
N LEU A 122 -5.25 -9.44 -8.23
CA LEU A 122 -4.64 -8.18 -7.86
C LEU A 122 -3.28 -7.99 -8.53
N TYR A 123 -2.48 -9.04 -8.69
CA TYR A 123 -1.23 -8.99 -9.47
C TYR A 123 -1.46 -8.59 -10.93
N LEU A 124 -2.45 -9.20 -11.60
CA LEU A 124 -2.73 -8.90 -13.01
C LEU A 124 -3.31 -7.50 -13.19
N ILE A 125 -4.25 -7.08 -12.35
CA ILE A 125 -4.90 -5.77 -12.46
C ILE A 125 -3.93 -4.64 -12.07
N ASN A 126 -3.01 -4.87 -11.13
CA ASN A 126 -1.97 -3.92 -10.76
C ASN A 126 -0.74 -3.94 -11.69
N SER A 127 -0.90 -4.40 -12.93
CA SER A 127 0.20 -4.58 -13.88
C SER A 127 0.03 -3.71 -15.14
N PRO A 128 1.09 -3.54 -15.95
CA PRO A 128 0.99 -2.81 -17.21
C PRO A 128 -0.03 -3.39 -18.21
N VAL A 129 -0.53 -4.62 -18.00
CA VAL A 129 -1.51 -5.25 -18.89
C VAL A 129 -2.80 -4.45 -19.02
N VAL A 130 -3.22 -3.73 -17.97
CA VAL A 130 -4.40 -2.87 -18.00
C VAL A 130 -4.17 -1.53 -18.71
N ARG A 131 -2.96 -1.32 -19.24
CA ARG A 131 -2.55 -0.15 -20.04
C ARG A 131 -2.16 -0.52 -21.48
N ALA A 132 -2.66 -1.66 -21.97
CA ALA A 132 -2.29 -2.24 -23.27
C ALA A 132 -0.79 -2.63 -23.41
N GLU A 133 -0.04 -2.69 -22.30
CA GLU A 133 1.38 -3.03 -22.31
C GLU A 133 1.63 -4.50 -21.96
N ASN A 134 2.77 -5.04 -22.41
CA ASN A 134 3.10 -6.44 -22.13
C ASN A 134 3.57 -6.65 -20.69
N LEU A 135 3.04 -7.69 -20.03
CA LEU A 135 3.50 -8.14 -18.72
C LEU A 135 4.34 -9.40 -18.87
N ARG A 136 5.58 -9.40 -18.37
CA ARG A 136 6.35 -10.65 -18.18
C ARG A 136 5.92 -11.28 -16.86
N PHE A 137 5.16 -12.36 -16.93
CA PHE A 137 4.62 -13.01 -15.76
C PHE A 137 5.73 -13.63 -14.89
N LYS A 138 5.70 -13.35 -13.58
CA LYS A 138 6.58 -13.96 -12.59
C LYS A 138 5.74 -14.40 -11.38
N GLU A 139 5.86 -15.68 -11.02
CA GLU A 139 5.18 -16.24 -9.84
C GLU A 139 5.54 -15.50 -8.55
N GLU A 140 6.79 -15.04 -8.42
CA GLU A 140 7.25 -14.24 -7.28
C GLU A 140 6.41 -12.98 -7.07
N GLY A 141 5.98 -12.32 -8.15
CA GLY A 141 5.13 -11.13 -8.04
C GLY A 141 3.76 -11.43 -7.42
N VAL A 142 3.19 -12.61 -7.67
CA VAL A 142 1.93 -13.05 -7.03
C VAL A 142 2.15 -13.31 -5.53
N ARG A 143 3.26 -13.95 -5.18
CA ARG A 143 3.65 -14.17 -3.78
C ARG A 143 3.83 -12.83 -3.05
N ASP A 144 4.46 -11.85 -3.69
CA ASP A 144 4.75 -10.56 -3.07
C ASP A 144 3.44 -9.77 -2.85
N VAL A 145 2.47 -9.82 -3.77
CA VAL A 145 1.13 -9.26 -3.54
C VAL A 145 0.43 -9.89 -2.33
N LEU A 146 0.49 -11.22 -2.18
CA LEU A 146 -0.05 -11.90 -1.01
C LEU A 146 0.65 -11.44 0.28
N LYS A 147 1.99 -11.40 0.27
CA LYS A 147 2.83 -11.12 1.44
C LYS A 147 2.78 -9.66 1.88
N ASP A 148 2.81 -8.73 0.93
CA ASP A 148 3.04 -7.32 1.19
C ASP A 148 1.72 -6.50 1.17
N VAL A 149 0.62 -7.08 0.66
CA VAL A 149 -0.70 -6.42 0.63
C VAL A 149 -1.76 -7.20 1.40
N LEU A 150 -2.09 -8.41 0.96
CA LEU A 150 -3.25 -9.16 1.49
C LEU A 150 -3.03 -9.59 2.95
N LEU A 151 -1.85 -10.11 3.29
CA LEU A 151 -1.54 -10.52 4.67
C LEU A 151 -1.51 -9.34 5.65
N PRO A 152 -0.84 -8.19 5.37
CA PRO A 152 -0.92 -7.01 6.21
C PRO A 152 -2.35 -6.52 6.43
N TRP A 153 -3.15 -6.47 5.37
CA TRP A 153 -4.55 -6.06 5.48
C TRP A 153 -5.36 -7.01 6.36
N TYR A 154 -5.27 -8.32 6.11
CA TYR A 154 -5.93 -9.34 6.92
C TYR A 154 -5.48 -9.30 8.38
N ASN A 155 -4.20 -9.02 8.64
CA ASN A 155 -3.67 -8.87 9.99
C ASN A 155 -4.24 -7.64 10.71
N ALA A 156 -4.46 -6.52 10.01
CA ALA A 156 -5.14 -5.36 10.58
C ALA A 156 -6.60 -5.66 10.93
N TYR A 157 -7.33 -6.35 10.06
CA TYR A 157 -8.67 -6.85 10.35
C TYR A 157 -8.69 -7.80 11.55
N ARG A 158 -7.78 -8.78 11.61
CA ARG A 158 -7.68 -9.70 12.74
C ARG A 158 -7.35 -8.96 14.03
N PHE A 159 -6.46 -7.97 13.98
CA PHE A 159 -6.15 -7.12 15.12
C PHE A 159 -7.38 -6.36 15.60
N PHE A 160 -8.19 -5.81 14.70
CA PHE A 160 -9.47 -5.19 15.05
C PHE A 160 -10.38 -6.16 15.80
N ILE A 161 -10.68 -7.33 15.23
CA ILE A 161 -11.57 -8.34 15.85
C ILE A 161 -11.06 -8.75 17.23
N GLN A 162 -9.75 -8.97 17.39
CA GLN A 162 -9.17 -9.31 18.67
C GLN A 162 -9.39 -8.25 19.75
N ASN A 163 -9.32 -6.97 19.39
CA ASN A 163 -9.55 -5.90 20.35
C ASN A 163 -11.04 -5.68 20.66
N VAL A 164 -11.94 -5.94 19.71
CA VAL A 164 -13.38 -5.99 19.97
C VAL A 164 -13.72 -7.09 20.98
N LEU A 165 -13.23 -8.31 20.75
CA LEU A 165 -13.44 -9.43 21.68
C LEU A 165 -12.84 -9.16 23.06
N ARG A 166 -11.69 -8.49 23.12
CA ARG A 166 -11.08 -8.05 24.37
C ARG A 166 -11.97 -7.06 25.12
N LEU A 167 -12.45 -6.02 24.43
CA LEU A 167 -13.36 -5.01 25.00
C LEU A 167 -14.61 -5.67 25.59
N GLN A 168 -15.24 -6.57 24.84
CA GLN A 168 -16.43 -7.31 25.28
C GLN A 168 -16.17 -8.17 26.53
N LYS A 169 -14.96 -8.73 26.66
CA LYS A 169 -14.60 -9.59 27.79
C LYS A 169 -14.19 -8.82 29.03
N GLU A 170 -13.40 -7.75 28.88
CA GLU A 170 -12.80 -7.02 30.00
C GLU A 170 -13.74 -5.94 30.55
N GLU A 171 -14.53 -5.30 29.70
CA GLU A 171 -15.38 -4.16 30.06
C GLU A 171 -16.88 -4.47 29.99
N GLU A 172 -17.25 -5.74 29.75
CA GLU A 172 -18.64 -6.22 29.59
C GLU A 172 -19.49 -5.37 28.61
N THR A 173 -18.83 -4.73 27.64
CA THR A 173 -19.44 -3.78 26.71
C THR A 173 -19.60 -4.41 25.33
N GLU A 174 -20.83 -4.47 24.83
CA GLU A 174 -21.09 -4.93 23.46
C GLU A 174 -20.66 -3.85 22.45
N PHE A 175 -19.84 -4.23 21.47
CA PHE A 175 -19.46 -3.35 20.37
C PHE A 175 -20.41 -3.56 19.19
N LEU A 176 -21.23 -2.56 18.89
CA LEU A 176 -22.05 -2.47 17.69
C LEU A 176 -21.80 -1.14 17.00
N TYR A 177 -21.34 -1.19 15.76
CA TYR A 177 -21.12 0.00 14.95
C TYR A 177 -22.44 0.52 14.38
N ASN A 178 -22.72 1.78 14.64
CA ASN A 178 -23.88 2.48 14.07
C ASN A 178 -23.46 3.81 13.46
N GLU A 179 -23.48 3.89 12.13
CA GLU A 179 -23.01 5.05 11.37
C GLU A 179 -23.77 6.34 11.72
N ASN A 180 -25.02 6.24 12.19
CA ASN A 180 -25.83 7.40 12.55
C ASN A 180 -25.49 7.97 13.94
N THR A 181 -24.78 7.22 14.78
CA THR A 181 -24.46 7.61 16.16
C THR A 181 -22.96 7.75 16.41
N VAL A 182 -22.12 7.48 15.42
CA VAL A 182 -20.66 7.66 15.51
C VAL A 182 -20.38 9.12 15.88
N LYS A 183 -19.65 9.32 16.98
CA LYS A 183 -19.21 10.64 17.42
C LYS A 183 -17.97 11.07 16.64
N GLU A 184 -17.83 12.36 16.42
CA GLU A 184 -16.59 12.91 15.85
C GLU A 184 -15.43 12.68 16.82
N SER A 185 -14.38 12.01 16.34
CA SER A 185 -13.17 11.80 17.13
C SER A 185 -12.36 13.09 17.23
N ALA A 186 -11.98 13.46 18.45
CA ALA A 186 -11.04 14.56 18.70
C ALA A 186 -9.59 14.20 18.29
N ASN A 187 -9.31 12.92 18.00
CA ASN A 187 -7.97 12.47 17.64
C ASN A 187 -7.63 12.80 16.18
N ILE A 188 -6.49 13.47 15.97
CA ILE A 188 -6.03 13.88 14.65
C ILE A 188 -5.80 12.72 13.68
N THR A 189 -5.35 11.56 14.16
CA THR A 189 -5.11 10.38 13.31
C THR A 189 -6.39 9.68 12.89
N ASP A 190 -7.44 9.74 13.71
CA ASP A 190 -8.77 9.21 13.38
C ASP A 190 -9.43 10.08 12.29
N ARG A 191 -9.43 11.40 12.51
CA ARG A 191 -9.88 12.37 11.50
C ARG A 191 -9.12 12.24 10.19
N TRP A 192 -7.80 12.08 10.28
CA TRP A 192 -6.95 11.88 9.11
C TRP A 192 -7.32 10.63 8.31
N VAL A 193 -7.43 9.46 8.95
CA VAL A 193 -7.71 8.21 8.21
C VAL A 193 -9.11 8.22 7.60
N LEU A 194 -10.08 8.85 8.27
CA LEU A 194 -11.43 9.04 7.73
C LEU A 194 -11.42 9.99 6.53
N SER A 195 -10.76 11.15 6.64
CA SER A 195 -10.57 12.08 5.52
C SER A 195 -9.92 11.38 4.33
N PHE A 196 -8.83 10.65 4.58
CA PHE A 196 -8.10 9.97 3.53
C PHE A 196 -8.92 8.84 2.87
N MET A 197 -9.77 8.16 3.64
CA MET A 197 -10.74 7.19 3.10
C MET A 197 -11.78 7.87 2.20
N GLN A 198 -12.37 9.00 2.62
CA GLN A 198 -13.34 9.71 1.78
C GLN A 198 -12.70 10.27 0.50
N SER A 199 -11.49 10.83 0.60
CA SER A 199 -10.67 11.22 -0.55
C SER A 199 -10.38 10.06 -1.49
N LEU A 200 -10.21 8.84 -0.97
CA LEU A 200 -10.03 7.63 -1.76
C LEU A 200 -11.33 7.21 -2.44
N VAL A 201 -12.48 7.27 -1.75
CA VAL A 201 -13.79 6.97 -2.33
C VAL A 201 -14.08 7.90 -3.53
N GLY A 202 -13.87 9.21 -3.38
CA GLY A 202 -14.12 10.16 -4.47
C GLY A 202 -13.19 9.97 -5.67
N PHE A 203 -11.92 9.64 -5.40
CA PHE A 203 -11.00 9.25 -6.47
C PHE A 203 -11.43 7.95 -7.15
N PHE A 204 -11.85 6.94 -6.39
CA PHE A 204 -12.31 5.66 -6.91
C PHE A 204 -13.51 5.84 -7.84
N GLU A 205 -14.51 6.61 -7.41
CA GLU A 205 -15.71 6.91 -8.20
C GLU A 205 -15.36 7.59 -9.52
N THR A 206 -14.51 8.63 -9.48
CA THR A 206 -14.07 9.37 -10.67
C THR A 206 -13.32 8.48 -11.66
N GLU A 207 -12.35 7.70 -11.18
CA GLU A 207 -11.48 6.92 -12.06
C GLU A 207 -12.17 5.65 -12.59
N MET A 208 -13.04 5.03 -11.80
CA MET A 208 -13.84 3.88 -12.24
C MET A 208 -14.88 4.30 -13.28
N ALA A 209 -15.55 5.44 -13.12
CA ALA A 209 -16.45 5.99 -14.13
C ALA A 209 -15.74 6.25 -15.48
N ALA A 210 -14.44 6.55 -15.44
CA ALA A 210 -13.61 6.75 -16.62
C ALA A 210 -12.91 5.47 -17.13
N TYR A 211 -13.21 4.29 -16.58
CA TYR A 211 -12.55 3.01 -16.89
C TYR A 211 -11.01 3.02 -16.70
N ARG A 212 -10.48 3.88 -15.81
CA ARG A 212 -9.04 4.04 -15.57
C ARG A 212 -8.54 3.09 -14.48
N LEU A 213 -8.73 1.79 -14.69
CA LEU A 213 -8.39 0.75 -13.71
C LEU A 213 -6.94 0.81 -13.21
N TYR A 214 -6.03 1.23 -14.11
CA TYR A 214 -4.59 1.34 -13.84
C TYR A 214 -4.20 2.41 -12.82
N THR A 215 -5.08 3.36 -12.49
CA THR A 215 -4.85 4.37 -11.45
C THR A 215 -5.44 3.95 -10.10
N VAL A 216 -6.53 3.16 -10.13
CA VAL A 216 -7.32 2.78 -8.97
C VAL A 216 -6.57 1.81 -8.06
N VAL A 217 -6.12 0.68 -8.61
CA VAL A 217 -5.52 -0.39 -7.82
C VAL A 217 -4.24 0.02 -7.10
N PRO A 218 -3.28 0.74 -7.72
CA PRO A 218 -2.12 1.26 -7.00
C PRO A 218 -2.49 2.11 -5.79
N ARG A 219 -3.56 2.91 -5.89
CA ARG A 219 -3.99 3.79 -4.78
C ARG A 219 -4.67 3.01 -3.67
N LEU A 220 -5.45 1.97 -3.99
CA LEU A 220 -6.02 1.04 -3.01
C LEU A 220 -4.92 0.29 -2.25
N VAL A 221 -3.92 -0.23 -2.96
CA VAL A 221 -2.76 -0.92 -2.36
C VAL A 221 -1.97 0.03 -1.46
N LYS A 222 -1.75 1.28 -1.90
CA LYS A 222 -1.12 2.31 -1.07
C LYS A 222 -1.96 2.61 0.18
N PHE A 223 -3.28 2.63 0.08
CA PHE A 223 -4.14 2.84 1.25
C PHE A 223 -4.03 1.70 2.25
N VAL A 224 -3.92 0.44 1.81
CA VAL A 224 -3.65 -0.70 2.70
C VAL A 224 -2.35 -0.51 3.48
N ASP A 225 -1.29 -0.04 2.82
CA ASP A 225 -0.03 0.32 3.49
C ASP A 225 -0.24 1.43 4.52
N VAL A 226 -0.94 2.50 4.15
CA VAL A 226 -1.27 3.61 5.06
C VAL A 226 -2.06 3.14 6.28
N LEU A 227 -3.09 2.33 6.09
CA LEU A 227 -3.90 1.78 7.16
C LEU A 227 -3.06 0.93 8.13
N THR A 228 -2.23 0.03 7.59
CA THR A 228 -1.52 -0.98 8.37
C THR A 228 -0.25 -0.43 9.04
N ASN A 229 0.57 0.31 8.29
CA ASN A 229 1.88 0.78 8.72
C ASN A 229 1.87 2.13 9.42
N TRP A 230 0.82 2.92 9.25
CA TRP A 230 0.68 4.21 9.90
C TRP A 230 -0.47 4.22 10.91
N TYR A 231 -1.72 4.14 10.46
CA TYR A 231 -2.87 4.31 11.36
C TYR A 231 -2.93 3.24 12.46
N VAL A 232 -2.97 1.95 12.10
CA VAL A 232 -3.05 0.86 13.08
C VAL A 232 -1.81 0.83 13.96
N ARG A 233 -0.63 1.13 13.42
CA ARG A 233 0.64 1.15 14.18
C ARG A 233 0.64 2.22 15.26
N MET A 234 0.32 3.47 14.90
CA MET A 234 0.31 4.61 15.81
C MET A 234 -0.77 4.50 16.88
N ASN A 235 -1.90 3.86 16.55
CA ASN A 235 -3.05 3.76 17.44
C ASN A 235 -3.15 2.43 18.20
N ARG A 236 -2.11 1.57 18.20
CA ARG A 236 -2.18 0.26 18.89
C ARG A 236 -2.54 0.35 20.37
N ARG A 237 -2.01 1.35 21.10
CA ARG A 237 -2.29 1.53 22.53
C ARG A 237 -3.74 1.93 22.77
N ARG A 238 -4.26 2.85 21.94
CA ARG A 238 -5.66 3.29 21.94
C ARG A 238 -6.62 2.14 21.65
N LEU A 239 -6.35 1.38 20.59
CA LEU A 239 -7.13 0.20 20.20
C LEU A 239 -7.10 -0.93 21.24
N LYS A 240 -6.09 -0.94 22.12
CA LYS A 240 -5.97 -1.84 23.28
C LYS A 240 -6.58 -1.29 24.57
N GLY A 241 -7.17 -0.10 24.55
CA GLY A 241 -7.78 0.52 25.73
C GLY A 241 -6.81 1.06 26.77
N GLU A 242 -5.52 1.19 26.45
CA GLU A 242 -4.52 1.75 27.39
C GLU A 242 -4.80 3.23 27.74
N ASN A 243 -5.59 3.92 26.92
CA ASN A 243 -5.99 5.32 27.12
C ASN A 243 -7.40 5.48 27.74
N GLY A 244 -8.05 4.38 28.13
CA GLY A 244 -9.42 4.37 28.63
C GLY A 244 -10.43 3.77 27.64
N VAL A 245 -11.60 3.40 28.17
CA VAL A 245 -12.65 2.67 27.43
C VAL A 245 -13.27 3.53 26.33
N GLU A 246 -13.60 4.79 26.61
CA GLU A 246 -14.21 5.69 25.62
C GLU A 246 -13.32 5.91 24.40
N ASP A 247 -12.04 6.24 24.60
CA ASP A 247 -11.06 6.41 23.50
C ASP A 247 -10.86 5.10 22.71
N CYS A 248 -10.91 3.94 23.39
CA CYS A 248 -10.84 2.64 22.75
C CYS A 248 -12.03 2.41 21.81
N VAL A 249 -13.25 2.69 22.28
CA VAL A 249 -14.48 2.53 21.48
C VAL A 249 -14.42 3.42 20.25
N THR A 250 -14.11 4.71 20.41
CA THR A 250 -14.01 5.65 19.28
C THR A 250 -12.93 5.24 18.26
N ALA A 251 -11.78 4.74 18.71
CA ALA A 251 -10.74 4.24 17.82
C ALA A 251 -11.17 2.97 17.07
N LEU A 252 -11.92 2.07 17.73
CA LEU A 252 -12.48 0.85 17.13
C LEU A 252 -13.59 1.17 16.13
N GLU A 253 -14.49 2.11 16.43
CA GLU A 253 -15.52 2.59 15.50
C GLU A 253 -14.89 3.17 14.22
N THR A 254 -13.86 4.00 14.38
CA THR A 254 -13.10 4.57 13.27
C THR A 254 -12.46 3.48 12.42
N LEU A 255 -11.76 2.52 13.06
CA LEU A 255 -11.11 1.42 12.35
C LEU A 255 -12.14 0.52 11.64
N PHE A 256 -13.29 0.25 12.26
CA PHE A 256 -14.39 -0.51 11.66
C PHE A 256 -14.91 0.18 10.40
N SER A 257 -15.22 1.48 10.47
CA SER A 257 -15.74 2.27 9.35
C SER A 257 -14.79 2.24 8.15
N VAL A 258 -13.49 2.40 8.42
CA VAL A 258 -12.44 2.34 7.40
C VAL A 258 -12.29 0.94 6.82
N LEU A 259 -12.29 -0.11 7.65
CA LEU A 259 -12.19 -1.49 7.19
C LEU A 259 -13.38 -1.90 6.31
N LEU A 260 -14.60 -1.55 6.72
CA LEU A 260 -15.82 -1.85 5.96
C LEU A 260 -15.83 -1.13 4.61
N SER A 261 -15.48 0.16 4.60
CA SER A 261 -15.38 0.96 3.36
C SER A 261 -14.32 0.39 2.42
N LEU A 262 -13.14 0.05 2.95
CA LEU A 262 -12.08 -0.59 2.16
C LEU A 262 -12.49 -1.95 1.61
N CYS A 263 -13.20 -2.78 2.39
CA CYS A 263 -13.75 -4.04 1.92
C CYS A 263 -14.69 -3.84 0.72
N ARG A 264 -15.59 -2.84 0.77
CA ARG A 264 -16.51 -2.52 -0.34
C ARG A 264 -15.75 -2.09 -1.59
N LEU A 265 -14.76 -1.20 -1.45
CA LEU A 265 -13.93 -0.75 -2.59
C LEU A 265 -13.06 -1.88 -3.18
N MET A 266 -12.60 -2.82 -2.35
CA MET A 266 -11.76 -3.95 -2.77
C MET A 266 -12.55 -5.14 -3.31
N ALA A 267 -13.87 -5.21 -3.08
CA ALA A 267 -14.71 -6.36 -3.46
C ALA A 267 -14.62 -6.77 -4.95
N PRO A 268 -14.57 -5.83 -5.93
CA PRO A 268 -14.38 -6.20 -7.34
C PRO A 268 -13.02 -6.85 -7.65
N TYR A 269 -12.02 -6.62 -6.81
CA TYR A 269 -10.62 -7.02 -7.03
C TYR A 269 -10.26 -8.28 -6.25
N THR A 270 -10.66 -8.36 -4.99
CA THR A 270 -10.35 -9.45 -4.06
C THR A 270 -11.63 -10.05 -3.45
N PRO A 271 -12.54 -10.61 -4.27
CA PRO A 271 -13.89 -10.96 -3.87
C PRO A 271 -13.97 -12.01 -2.76
N PHE A 272 -12.98 -12.90 -2.63
CA PHE A 272 -13.01 -13.98 -1.64
C PHE A 272 -12.59 -13.47 -0.25
N LEU A 273 -11.51 -12.68 -0.17
CA LEU A 273 -11.03 -12.10 1.06
C LEU A 273 -12.02 -11.07 1.63
N THR A 274 -12.58 -10.21 0.77
CA THR A 274 -13.56 -9.20 1.19
C THR A 274 -14.83 -9.83 1.71
N GLU A 275 -15.32 -10.90 1.05
CA GLU A 275 -16.49 -11.65 1.50
C GLU A 275 -16.22 -12.29 2.88
N LEU A 276 -15.08 -12.96 3.05
CA LEU A 276 -14.70 -13.56 4.33
C LEU A 276 -14.65 -12.51 5.46
N MET A 277 -14.05 -11.35 5.21
CA MET A 277 -13.97 -10.28 6.20
C MET A 277 -15.35 -9.68 6.48
N TYR A 278 -16.15 -9.44 5.44
CA TYR A 278 -17.49 -8.88 5.57
C TYR A 278 -18.44 -9.77 6.37
N GLN A 279 -18.43 -11.09 6.14
CA GLN A 279 -19.29 -12.02 6.89
C GLN A 279 -19.09 -11.96 8.40
N ASN A 280 -17.89 -11.58 8.84
CA ASN A 280 -17.60 -11.36 10.26
C ASN A 280 -17.92 -9.93 10.70
N LEU A 281 -17.56 -8.93 9.90
CA LEU A 281 -17.82 -7.52 10.21
C LEU A 281 -19.31 -7.21 10.29
N LYS A 282 -20.15 -7.84 9.45
CA LYS A 282 -21.60 -7.61 9.44
C LYS A 282 -22.28 -7.96 10.76
N LEU A 283 -21.70 -8.87 11.56
CA LEU A 283 -22.22 -9.23 12.89
C LEU A 283 -22.01 -8.13 13.92
N LEU A 284 -21.14 -7.16 13.62
CA LEU A 284 -20.83 -6.01 14.46
C LEU A 284 -21.52 -4.73 13.97
N ILE A 285 -22.41 -4.83 12.98
CA ILE A 285 -23.21 -3.68 12.51
C ILE A 285 -24.52 -3.67 13.28
N ASP A 286 -24.84 -2.53 13.88
CA ASP A 286 -26.17 -2.32 14.47
C ASP A 286 -27.24 -2.44 13.38
N PRO A 287 -28.28 -3.29 13.55
CA PRO A 287 -29.39 -3.37 12.60
C PRO A 287 -30.03 -2.02 12.26
N ALA A 288 -30.01 -1.04 13.17
CA ALA A 288 -30.50 0.31 12.92
C ALA A 288 -29.62 1.13 11.95
N SER A 289 -28.38 0.70 11.70
CA SER A 289 -27.44 1.30 10.77
C SER A 289 -27.53 0.74 9.35
N VAL A 290 -28.28 -0.35 9.15
CA VAL A 290 -28.35 -1.03 7.84
C VAL A 290 -29.34 -0.31 6.93
N GLN A 291 -28.84 0.28 5.85
CA GLN A 291 -29.68 0.92 4.82
C GLN A 291 -29.98 -0.02 3.64
N ASP A 292 -29.08 -0.96 3.35
CA ASP A 292 -29.20 -1.88 2.23
C ASP A 292 -30.27 -2.96 2.50
N LYS A 293 -31.09 -3.26 1.49
CA LYS A 293 -32.17 -4.26 1.59
C LYS A 293 -31.64 -5.69 1.70
N ASP A 294 -30.47 -5.95 1.12
CA ASP A 294 -29.83 -7.26 1.11
C ASP A 294 -28.37 -7.13 1.56
N THR A 295 -28.08 -7.68 2.74
CA THR A 295 -26.75 -7.69 3.37
C THR A 295 -26.19 -9.11 3.49
N HIS A 296 -26.67 -10.06 2.68
CA HIS A 296 -26.21 -11.44 2.76
C HIS A 296 -24.77 -11.61 2.29
N SER A 297 -24.33 -10.82 1.30
CA SER A 297 -22.98 -10.81 0.73
C SER A 297 -22.50 -9.38 0.51
N ILE A 298 -21.18 -9.17 0.57
CA ILE A 298 -20.60 -7.85 0.28
C ILE A 298 -20.90 -7.42 -1.17
N HIS A 299 -21.09 -8.39 -2.07
CA HIS A 299 -21.33 -8.16 -3.49
C HIS A 299 -22.76 -7.67 -3.79
N TYR A 300 -23.63 -7.62 -2.79
CA TYR A 300 -24.97 -7.03 -2.90
C TYR A 300 -25.03 -5.59 -2.37
N LEU A 301 -23.96 -5.14 -1.71
CA LEU A 301 -23.86 -3.79 -1.20
C LEU A 301 -23.44 -2.83 -2.30
N MET A 302 -24.05 -1.65 -2.30
CA MET A 302 -23.59 -0.56 -3.15
C MET A 302 -22.17 -0.11 -2.77
N LEU A 303 -21.51 0.64 -3.63
CA LEU A 303 -20.27 1.34 -3.24
C LEU A 303 -20.60 2.45 -2.22
N PRO A 304 -19.68 2.77 -1.29
CA PRO A 304 -19.87 3.90 -0.39
C PRO A 304 -19.89 5.21 -1.20
N HIS A 305 -20.70 6.17 -0.77
CA HIS A 305 -20.70 7.53 -1.31
C HIS A 305 -19.71 8.42 -0.55
N VAL A 306 -19.18 9.44 -1.22
CA VAL A 306 -18.26 10.41 -0.63
C VAL A 306 -18.99 11.26 0.40
N ARG A 307 -18.42 11.35 1.61
CA ARG A 307 -18.81 12.31 2.65
C ARG A 307 -17.82 13.47 2.66
N GLU A 308 -18.14 14.52 1.90
CA GLU A 308 -17.30 15.71 1.75
C GLU A 308 -17.03 16.41 3.09
N GLU A 309 -17.96 16.32 4.04
CA GLU A 309 -17.85 16.89 5.38
C GLU A 309 -16.72 16.27 6.23
N LEU A 310 -16.30 15.04 5.92
CA LEU A 310 -15.19 14.38 6.60
C LEU A 310 -13.83 14.63 5.93
N ILE A 311 -13.80 15.30 4.77
CA ILE A 311 -12.56 15.59 4.05
C ILE A 311 -11.88 16.83 4.63
N ASP A 312 -10.74 16.60 5.29
CA ASP A 312 -9.89 17.62 5.88
C ASP A 312 -8.50 17.59 5.22
N LYS A 313 -8.35 18.39 4.16
CA LYS A 313 -7.09 18.51 3.39
C LYS A 313 -5.92 19.05 4.19
N ASN A 314 -6.18 19.86 5.22
CA ASN A 314 -5.12 20.39 6.07
C ASN A 314 -4.56 19.27 6.95
N THR A 315 -5.43 18.44 7.52
CA THR A 315 -5.01 17.25 8.28
C THR A 315 -4.29 16.23 7.41
N GLU A 316 -4.78 15.96 6.18
CA GLU A 316 -4.08 15.11 5.20
C GLU A 316 -2.66 15.62 4.90
N ARG A 317 -2.50 16.93 4.67
CA ARG A 317 -1.21 17.56 4.40
C ARG A 317 -0.27 17.49 5.61
N ALA A 318 -0.77 17.78 6.81
CA ALA A 318 0.01 17.73 8.04
C ALA A 318 0.56 16.32 8.30
N VAL A 319 -0.28 15.30 8.16
CA VAL A 319 0.16 13.90 8.33
C VAL A 319 1.13 13.48 7.24
N SER A 320 0.90 13.87 5.97
CA SER A 320 1.86 13.58 4.89
C SER A 320 3.24 14.18 5.17
N ARG A 321 3.31 15.42 5.69
CA ARG A 321 4.59 16.06 6.06
C ARG A 321 5.28 15.32 7.21
N MET A 322 4.52 14.91 8.23
CA MET A 322 5.02 14.09 9.32
C MET A 322 5.55 12.73 8.82
N GLN A 323 4.85 12.08 7.90
CA GLN A 323 5.28 10.81 7.29
C GLN A 323 6.62 10.98 6.55
N SER A 324 6.77 12.03 5.74
CA SER A 324 8.05 12.36 5.08
C SER A 324 9.19 12.51 6.08
N VAL A 325 8.98 13.24 7.19
CA VAL A 325 10.02 13.40 8.23
C VAL A 325 10.43 12.06 8.84
N ILE A 326 9.45 11.20 9.16
CA ILE A 326 9.70 9.87 9.73
C ILE A 326 10.43 8.96 8.73
N GLU A 327 10.04 8.98 7.45
CA GLU A 327 10.72 8.19 6.42
C GLU A 327 12.17 8.64 6.22
N LEU A 328 12.42 9.94 6.12
CA LEU A 328 13.78 10.49 6.03
C LEU A 328 14.64 10.11 7.25
N GLY A 329 14.08 10.20 8.45
CA GLY A 329 14.75 9.75 9.67
C GLY A 329 15.08 8.26 9.68
N ARG A 330 14.17 7.41 9.18
CA ARG A 330 14.41 5.96 9.06
C ARG A 330 15.52 5.66 8.06
N VAL A 331 15.55 6.34 6.91
CA VAL A 331 16.63 6.16 5.91
C VAL A 331 17.99 6.54 6.49
N ILE A 332 18.06 7.61 7.31
CA ILE A 332 19.31 7.98 7.99
C ILE A 332 19.75 6.88 8.95
N ARG A 333 18.83 6.35 9.76
CA ARG A 333 19.11 5.23 10.68
C ARG A 333 19.61 3.99 9.93
N ASP A 334 18.94 3.60 8.85
CA ASP A 334 19.31 2.44 8.06
C ASP A 334 20.69 2.61 7.41
N ARG A 335 20.99 3.81 6.87
CA ARG A 335 22.30 4.13 6.30
C ARG A 335 23.43 4.01 7.32
N LYS A 336 23.17 4.36 8.57
CA LYS A 336 24.14 4.20 9.68
C LYS A 336 24.02 2.86 10.41
N THR A 337 23.12 1.98 9.96
CA THR A 337 22.86 0.68 10.61
C THR A 337 22.52 0.85 12.09
N ILE A 338 21.78 1.90 12.45
CA ILE A 338 21.33 2.17 13.84
C ILE A 338 19.94 1.57 14.02
N PRO A 339 19.77 0.51 14.83
CA PRO A 339 18.46 -0.11 15.01
C PRO A 339 17.47 0.84 15.69
N ILE A 340 16.18 0.75 15.34
CA ILE A 340 15.15 1.67 15.86
C ILE A 340 15.04 1.69 17.40
N LYS A 341 15.45 0.58 18.04
CA LYS A 341 15.41 0.35 19.48
C LYS A 341 16.35 1.27 20.26
N TYR A 342 17.40 1.77 19.62
CA TYR A 342 18.32 2.72 20.22
C TYR A 342 17.68 4.11 20.15
N PRO A 343 17.43 4.75 21.31
CA PRO A 343 16.95 6.11 21.33
C PRO A 343 18.05 7.04 20.82
N LEU A 344 17.66 8.09 20.11
CA LEU A 344 18.58 9.14 19.67
C LEU A 344 18.22 10.47 20.33
N LYS A 345 19.18 11.39 20.41
CA LYS A 345 19.03 12.65 21.14
C LYS A 345 17.99 13.56 20.49
N GLU A 346 18.16 13.82 19.20
CA GLU A 346 17.40 14.87 18.54
C GLU A 346 17.25 14.59 17.05
N ILE A 347 16.10 14.97 16.53
CA ILE A 347 15.89 15.20 15.11
C ILE A 347 15.65 16.69 14.89
N VAL A 348 16.35 17.28 13.93
CA VAL A 348 16.12 18.65 13.48
C VAL A 348 15.39 18.60 12.14
N VAL A 349 14.23 19.23 12.07
CA VAL A 349 13.44 19.35 10.85
C VAL A 349 13.54 20.78 10.35
N ILE A 350 14.02 20.91 9.11
CA ILE A 350 14.24 22.19 8.46
C ILE A 350 13.28 22.31 7.28
N HIS A 351 12.45 23.36 7.30
CA HIS A 351 11.48 23.63 6.25
C HIS A 351 11.40 25.13 5.98
N ARG A 352 11.20 25.52 4.71
CA ARG A 352 11.13 26.95 4.31
C ARG A 352 9.85 27.63 4.81
N ASP A 353 8.73 26.93 4.71
CA ASP A 353 7.41 27.41 5.14
C ASP A 353 7.20 27.24 6.68
N PRO A 354 6.95 28.33 7.43
CA PRO A 354 6.63 28.27 8.86
C PRO A 354 5.30 27.59 9.19
N GLU A 355 4.33 27.57 8.28
CA GLU A 355 3.07 26.86 8.49
C GLU A 355 3.28 25.34 8.49
N ALA A 356 4.10 24.83 7.56
CA ALA A 356 4.53 23.43 7.57
C ALA A 356 5.21 23.03 8.88
N LEU A 357 6.05 23.89 9.45
CA LEU A 357 6.68 23.63 10.75
C LEU A 357 5.63 23.56 11.87
N ARG A 358 4.60 24.41 11.86
CA ARG A 358 3.51 24.36 12.84
C ARG A 358 2.70 23.06 12.72
N GLU A 359 2.40 22.62 11.51
CA GLU A 359 1.74 21.32 11.26
C GLU A 359 2.60 20.14 11.72
N ILE A 360 3.90 20.15 11.47
CA ILE A 360 4.83 19.12 11.96
C ILE A 360 4.90 19.14 13.49
N LYS A 361 4.88 20.33 14.10
CA LYS A 361 4.92 20.49 15.56
C LYS A 361 3.69 19.88 16.25
N SER A 362 2.50 20.03 15.68
CA SER A 362 1.28 19.46 16.26
C SER A 362 1.31 17.92 16.29
N LEU A 363 2.11 17.29 15.42
CA LEU A 363 2.30 15.86 15.30
C LEU A 363 3.65 15.36 15.89
N GLU A 364 4.37 16.21 16.62
CA GLU A 364 5.71 15.92 17.17
C GLU A 364 5.76 14.61 17.97
N LYS A 365 4.71 14.32 18.76
CA LYS A 365 4.63 13.09 19.57
C LYS A 365 4.80 11.83 18.72
N TYR A 366 4.18 11.78 17.54
CA TYR A 366 4.27 10.63 16.65
C TYR A 366 5.68 10.50 16.03
N ILE A 367 6.35 11.62 15.76
CA ILE A 367 7.73 11.62 15.25
C ILE A 367 8.68 11.08 16.33
N ILE A 368 8.53 11.54 17.58
CA ILE A 368 9.29 11.08 18.75
C ILE A 368 9.14 9.57 18.93
N GLU A 369 7.91 9.07 18.90
CA GLU A 369 7.60 7.66 19.12
C GLU A 369 8.09 6.77 17.95
N GLU A 370 7.83 7.16 16.70
CA GLU A 370 8.20 6.35 15.52
C GLU A 370 9.69 6.35 15.22
N LEU A 371 10.38 7.47 15.47
CA LEU A 371 11.84 7.56 15.32
C LEU A 371 12.59 7.29 16.62
N ASN A 372 11.93 7.02 17.75
CA ASN A 372 12.57 6.85 19.06
C ASN A 372 13.65 7.92 19.29
N VAL A 373 13.26 9.19 19.20
CA VAL A 373 14.13 10.36 19.44
C VAL A 373 13.65 11.09 20.68
N ARG A 374 14.53 11.73 21.46
CA ARG A 374 14.11 12.44 22.69
C ARG A 374 13.49 13.80 22.40
N LYS A 375 13.88 14.45 21.30
CA LYS A 375 13.47 15.83 20.98
C LYS A 375 13.32 16.05 19.47
N VAL A 376 12.31 16.83 19.08
CA VAL A 376 12.18 17.38 17.72
C VAL A 376 12.45 18.88 17.77
N THR A 377 13.45 19.32 17.03
CA THR A 377 13.76 20.75 16.86
C THR A 377 13.35 21.20 15.47
N LEU A 378 12.62 22.29 15.39
CA LEU A 378 12.15 22.87 14.14
C LEU A 378 12.97 24.12 13.82
N SER A 379 13.39 24.27 12.56
CA SER A 379 14.14 25.44 12.12
C SER A 379 13.75 25.83 10.70
N THR A 380 13.80 27.13 10.40
CA THR A 380 13.76 27.64 9.01
C THR A 380 15.16 27.92 8.48
N ASP A 381 16.16 27.99 9.38
CA ASP A 381 17.53 28.37 9.06
C ASP A 381 18.39 27.13 8.79
N LYS A 382 18.81 26.96 7.53
CA LYS A 382 19.76 25.93 7.07
C LYS A 382 21.21 26.26 7.46
N ASN A 383 21.56 27.55 7.44
CA ASN A 383 22.93 28.02 7.62
C ASN A 383 23.42 27.78 9.05
N LYS A 384 22.50 27.84 10.02
CA LYS A 384 22.76 27.49 11.43
C LYS A 384 23.41 26.11 11.61
N TYR A 385 23.14 25.16 10.72
CA TYR A 385 23.63 23.79 10.82
C TYR A 385 24.77 23.48 9.82
N GLY A 386 25.32 24.50 9.14
CA GLY A 386 26.46 24.34 8.23
C GLY A 386 26.16 23.45 7.01
N ILE A 387 24.92 23.46 6.55
CA ILE A 387 24.46 22.58 5.47
C ILE A 387 24.67 23.26 4.12
N ARG A 388 25.33 22.57 3.20
CA ARG A 388 25.53 22.99 1.80
C ARG A 388 24.86 22.01 0.84
N LEU A 389 24.34 22.53 -0.27
CA LEU A 389 23.84 21.71 -1.36
C LEU A 389 25.02 21.21 -2.20
N ARG A 390 24.89 19.98 -2.68
CA ARG A 390 25.79 19.33 -3.61
C ARG A 390 24.97 18.65 -4.68
N ALA A 391 25.37 18.79 -5.93
CA ALA A 391 24.74 18.10 -7.05
C ALA A 391 25.48 16.78 -7.37
N GLU A 392 24.71 15.70 -7.49
CA GLU A 392 25.14 14.45 -8.09
C GLU A 392 24.49 14.28 -9.48
N PRO A 393 25.28 14.17 -10.56
CA PRO A 393 24.75 13.99 -11.90
C PRO A 393 24.16 12.58 -12.13
N ASP A 394 23.03 12.49 -12.84
CA ASP A 394 22.51 11.21 -13.31
C ASP A 394 23.32 10.71 -14.50
N HIS A 395 24.20 9.76 -14.24
CA HIS A 395 25.10 9.18 -15.24
C HIS A 395 24.36 8.53 -16.43
N MET A 396 23.16 7.99 -16.22
CA MET A 396 22.43 7.26 -17.26
C MET A 396 21.70 8.22 -18.20
N VAL A 397 21.05 9.24 -17.65
CA VAL A 397 20.34 10.26 -18.42
C VAL A 397 21.34 11.13 -19.18
N LEU A 398 22.32 11.67 -18.46
CA LEU A 398 23.32 12.58 -19.02
C LEU A 398 24.28 11.86 -19.98
N GLY A 399 24.59 10.59 -19.75
CA GLY A 399 25.46 9.81 -20.63
C GLY A 399 24.86 9.60 -22.03
N LYS A 400 23.55 9.39 -22.13
CA LYS A 400 22.84 9.27 -23.41
C LYS A 400 22.76 10.61 -24.14
N ARG A 401 22.55 11.71 -23.40
CA ARG A 401 22.31 13.04 -23.98
C ARG A 401 23.61 13.75 -24.38
N LEU A 402 24.62 13.78 -23.50
CA LEU A 402 25.77 14.67 -23.63
C LEU A 402 26.98 14.08 -24.37
N LYS A 403 27.01 12.77 -24.63
CA LYS A 403 28.06 12.06 -25.40
C LYS A 403 29.49 12.55 -25.05
N GLY A 404 30.14 13.29 -25.94
CA GLY A 404 31.51 13.78 -25.77
C GLY A 404 31.69 14.85 -24.68
N ALA A 405 30.65 15.65 -24.42
CA ALA A 405 30.66 16.70 -23.39
C ALA A 405 30.42 16.14 -21.97
N PHE A 406 30.06 14.86 -21.87
CA PHE A 406 29.67 14.21 -20.61
C PHE A 406 30.70 14.38 -19.49
N ARG A 407 31.99 14.18 -19.75
CA ARG A 407 33.05 14.30 -18.73
C ARG A 407 33.20 15.73 -18.19
N ALA A 408 33.08 16.74 -19.04
CA ALA A 408 33.22 18.13 -18.63
C ALA A 408 32.03 18.55 -17.75
N VAL A 409 30.81 18.30 -18.24
CA VAL A 409 29.57 18.62 -17.52
C VAL A 409 29.50 17.90 -16.16
N MET A 410 29.90 16.64 -16.09
CA MET A 410 29.99 15.86 -14.85
C MET A 410 30.88 16.51 -13.78
N THR A 411 32.01 17.09 -14.19
CA THR A 411 32.94 17.77 -13.29
C THR A 411 32.36 19.09 -12.82
N SER A 412 31.80 19.88 -13.75
CA SER A 412 31.24 21.19 -13.45
C SER A 412 30.00 21.10 -12.57
N ILE A 413 29.13 20.08 -12.77
CA ILE A 413 27.98 19.81 -11.87
C ILE A 413 28.45 19.61 -10.42
N LYS A 414 29.57 18.91 -10.20
CA LYS A 414 30.11 18.67 -8.85
C LYS A 414 30.75 19.92 -8.22
N GLN A 415 31.02 20.95 -9.01
CA GLN A 415 31.64 22.21 -8.57
C GLN A 415 30.62 23.35 -8.37
N LEU A 416 29.34 23.13 -8.70
CA LEU A 416 28.27 24.12 -8.50
C LEU A 416 28.19 24.57 -7.04
N SER A 417 28.02 25.88 -6.84
CA SER A 417 27.87 26.45 -5.51
C SER A 417 26.50 26.14 -4.92
N SER A 418 26.39 26.20 -3.58
CA SER A 418 25.08 26.07 -2.93
C SER A 418 24.08 27.10 -3.44
N GLU A 419 24.49 28.34 -3.71
CA GLU A 419 23.56 29.38 -4.19
C GLU A 419 23.04 29.07 -5.61
N GLU A 420 23.90 28.53 -6.47
CA GLU A 420 23.50 28.10 -7.82
C GLU A 420 22.50 26.93 -7.76
N LEU A 421 22.72 26.00 -6.84
CA LEU A 421 21.83 24.86 -6.62
C LEU A 421 20.50 25.27 -5.96
N GLU A 422 20.49 26.29 -5.09
CA GLU A 422 19.24 26.85 -4.56
C GLU A 422 18.43 27.56 -5.64
N ARG A 423 19.09 28.31 -6.53
CA ARG A 423 18.42 28.90 -7.71
C ARG A 423 17.91 27.84 -8.67
N PHE A 424 18.65 26.75 -8.88
CA PHE A 424 18.19 25.62 -9.67
C PHE A 424 16.92 25.00 -9.07
N GLN A 425 16.87 24.86 -7.73
CA GLN A 425 15.70 24.34 -7.03
C GLN A 425 14.45 25.23 -7.18
N GLU A 426 14.61 26.53 -7.48
CA GLU A 426 13.52 27.48 -7.69
C GLU A 426 13.12 27.65 -9.16
N SER A 427 14.09 27.60 -10.07
CA SER A 427 13.90 27.82 -11.51
C SER A 427 13.68 26.53 -12.30
N GLY A 428 13.99 25.37 -11.73
CA GLY A 428 13.91 24.04 -12.36
C GLY A 428 14.93 23.79 -13.48
N THR A 429 15.80 24.77 -13.77
CA THR A 429 16.77 24.72 -14.88
C THR A 429 18.09 25.37 -14.50
N ILE A 430 19.21 24.80 -14.95
CA ILE A 430 20.54 25.39 -14.78
C ILE A 430 21.40 25.13 -16.01
N VAL A 431 22.18 26.12 -16.44
CA VAL A 431 23.09 25.99 -17.57
C VAL A 431 24.50 25.68 -17.06
N VAL A 432 25.04 24.52 -17.43
CA VAL A 432 26.39 24.07 -17.05
C VAL A 432 27.16 23.70 -18.30
N GLU A 433 28.34 24.30 -18.51
CA GLU A 433 29.17 24.12 -19.73
C GLU A 433 28.39 24.34 -21.04
N GLY A 434 27.43 25.28 -21.06
CA GLY A 434 26.60 25.57 -22.24
C GLY A 434 25.45 24.59 -22.49
N HIS A 435 25.19 23.65 -21.57
CA HIS A 435 24.07 22.72 -21.64
C HIS A 435 23.02 23.04 -20.58
N GLU A 436 21.75 23.10 -20.98
CA GLU A 436 20.62 23.21 -20.07
C GLU A 436 20.35 21.86 -19.40
N LEU A 437 20.31 21.89 -18.06
CA LEU A 437 20.06 20.74 -17.20
C LEU A 437 18.73 20.94 -16.47
N HIS A 438 17.94 19.88 -16.37
CA HIS A 438 16.64 19.83 -15.70
C HIS A 438 16.71 18.94 -14.45
N GLU A 439 15.63 18.88 -13.67
CA GLU A 439 15.54 18.05 -12.45
C GLU A 439 15.85 16.56 -12.69
N GLU A 440 15.59 16.05 -13.89
CA GLU A 440 15.90 14.66 -14.27
C GLU A 440 17.41 14.41 -14.48
N ASP A 441 18.20 15.46 -14.65
CA ASP A 441 19.63 15.38 -14.94
C ASP A 441 20.51 15.44 -13.68
N ILE A 442 20.02 16.08 -12.62
CA ILE A 442 20.78 16.39 -11.42
C ILE A 442 20.02 15.97 -10.16
N ARG A 443 20.66 15.13 -9.35
CA ARG A 443 20.19 14.79 -8.01
C ARG A 443 20.83 15.71 -6.98
N LEU A 444 20.03 16.53 -6.31
CA LEU A 444 20.49 17.35 -5.20
C LEU A 444 20.69 16.50 -3.93
N MET A 445 21.82 16.73 -3.26
CA MET A 445 22.17 16.15 -1.98
C MET A 445 22.60 17.25 -1.02
N TYR A 446 22.36 17.06 0.27
CA TYR A 446 22.87 17.97 1.30
C TYR A 446 24.14 17.38 1.91
N THR A 447 25.14 18.23 2.12
CA THR A 447 26.44 17.90 2.71
C THR A 447 26.77 18.89 3.81
N PHE A 448 27.60 18.50 4.78
CA PHE A 448 28.03 19.38 5.86
C PHE A 448 29.36 20.03 5.55
N ASP A 449 29.52 21.29 5.99
CA ASP A 449 30.81 21.97 5.95
C ASP A 449 31.78 21.34 6.97
N GLN A 450 32.97 20.95 6.51
CA GLN A 450 33.99 20.31 7.36
C GLN A 450 34.69 21.32 8.30
N THR A 451 34.49 22.62 8.10
CA THR A 451 35.19 23.70 8.81
C THR A 451 34.52 24.16 10.11
N THR A 452 33.22 23.93 10.30
CA THR A 452 32.53 24.19 11.57
C THR A 452 32.64 22.94 12.44
N GLY A 453 33.58 22.92 13.38
CA GLY A 453 33.95 21.77 14.23
C GLY A 453 32.86 21.11 15.11
N GLY A 454 31.56 21.33 14.83
CA GLY A 454 30.42 20.62 15.41
C GLY A 454 29.72 19.62 14.47
N THR A 455 30.22 19.41 13.24
CA THR A 455 29.47 18.75 12.15
C THR A 455 29.58 17.22 12.04
N MET A 456 30.28 16.52 12.94
CA MET A 456 30.25 15.04 13.00
C MET A 456 29.04 14.45 13.76
N GLN A 457 28.24 15.30 14.40
CA GLN A 457 27.13 14.89 15.27
C GLN A 457 25.88 14.46 14.49
N TYR A 458 25.60 15.12 13.36
CA TYR A 458 24.34 14.98 12.63
C TYR A 458 24.52 14.31 11.27
N GLU A 459 23.53 13.52 10.90
CA GLU A 459 23.40 12.97 9.55
C GLU A 459 22.18 13.56 8.86
N ALA A 460 22.33 13.92 7.59
CA ALA A 460 21.31 14.63 6.83
C ALA A 460 20.64 13.74 5.78
N HIS A 461 19.33 13.94 5.62
CA HIS A 461 18.60 13.52 4.44
C HIS A 461 17.48 14.51 4.15
N SER A 462 17.20 14.73 2.88
CA SER A 462 16.09 15.57 2.44
C SER A 462 15.21 14.85 1.43
N ASP A 463 14.00 15.36 1.27
CA ASP A 463 13.24 15.25 0.03
C ASP A 463 13.16 16.64 -0.66
N ALA A 464 12.22 16.83 -1.58
CA ALA A 464 12.05 18.08 -2.30
C ALA A 464 11.61 19.26 -1.41
N GLN A 465 10.94 19.00 -0.28
CA GLN A 465 10.28 19.99 0.56
C GLN A 465 10.94 20.16 1.93
N VAL A 466 11.39 19.06 2.55
CA VAL A 466 11.89 19.04 3.92
C VAL A 466 13.30 18.46 4.01
N LEU A 467 14.10 19.03 4.91
CA LEU A 467 15.43 18.55 5.26
C LEU A 467 15.42 18.09 6.72
N VAL A 468 15.91 16.88 6.94
CA VAL A 468 15.98 16.25 8.26
C VAL A 468 17.43 16.02 8.63
N LEU A 469 17.79 16.41 9.85
CA LEU A 469 19.06 16.07 10.49
C LEU A 469 18.78 15.16 11.68
N LEU A 470 19.53 14.08 11.82
CA LEU A 470 19.42 13.16 12.94
C LEU A 470 20.73 13.12 13.71
N ASP A 471 20.68 13.38 15.02
CA ASP A 471 21.84 13.24 15.89
C ASP A 471 22.15 11.75 16.08
N VAL A 472 23.31 11.32 15.60
CA VAL A 472 23.78 9.93 15.65
C VAL A 472 24.90 9.73 16.66
N THR A 473 25.16 10.72 17.52
CA THR A 473 26.23 10.64 18.50
C THR A 473 25.94 9.54 19.52
N PRO A 474 26.84 8.57 19.69
CA PRO A 474 26.64 7.51 20.67
C PRO A 474 26.60 8.10 22.09
N ASP A 475 25.60 7.69 22.85
CA ASP A 475 25.42 8.01 24.26
C ASP A 475 25.26 6.69 25.01
N GLN A 476 26.14 6.41 25.97
CA GLN A 476 26.17 5.12 26.65
C GLN A 476 24.83 4.80 27.32
N SER A 477 24.14 5.80 27.88
CA SER A 477 22.82 5.61 28.49
C SER A 477 21.76 5.15 27.46
N MET A 478 21.88 5.62 26.22
CA MET A 478 21.00 5.24 25.12
C MET A 478 21.31 3.85 24.58
N VAL A 479 22.59 3.46 24.58
CA VAL A 479 23.01 2.10 24.25
C VAL A 479 22.42 1.13 25.28
N ASP A 480 22.51 1.45 26.57
CA ASP A 480 21.98 0.64 27.66
C ASP A 480 20.45 0.44 27.54
N GLU A 481 19.71 1.51 27.28
CA GLU A 481 18.25 1.44 27.03
C GLU A 481 17.92 0.59 25.78
N GLY A 482 18.73 0.70 24.72
CA GLY A 482 18.60 -0.11 23.51
C GLY A 482 18.82 -1.60 23.77
N VAL A 483 19.79 -1.94 24.61
CA VAL A 483 20.07 -3.33 25.04
C VAL A 483 18.92 -3.87 25.89
N ALA A 484 18.36 -3.06 26.81
CA ALA A 484 17.17 -3.44 27.58
C ALA A 484 15.96 -3.77 26.67
N ARG A 485 15.74 -2.98 25.61
CA ARG A 485 14.72 -3.28 24.59
C ARG A 485 15.02 -4.56 23.80
N GLU A 486 16.28 -4.88 23.54
CA GLU A 486 16.65 -6.13 22.89
C GLU A 486 16.33 -7.35 23.77
N VAL A 487 16.57 -7.25 25.08
CA VAL A 487 16.18 -8.28 26.06
C VAL A 487 14.67 -8.52 26.00
N ILE A 488 13.86 -7.45 26.07
CA ILE A 488 12.40 -7.54 25.94
C ILE A 488 12.00 -8.22 24.62
N ASN A 489 12.59 -7.80 23.50
CA ASN A 489 12.30 -8.36 22.19
C ASN A 489 12.62 -9.86 22.12
N ARG A 490 13.73 -10.30 22.70
CA ARG A 490 14.11 -11.72 22.74
C ARG A 490 13.12 -12.55 23.56
N ILE A 491 12.71 -12.04 24.73
CA ILE A 491 11.67 -12.66 25.58
C ILE A 491 10.35 -12.79 24.80
N GLN A 492 9.92 -11.73 24.11
CA GLN A 492 8.68 -11.73 23.34
C GLN A 492 8.74 -12.68 22.12
N LYS A 493 9.90 -12.82 21.48
CA LYS A 493 10.10 -13.83 20.42
C LYS A 493 9.98 -15.26 20.96
N LEU A 494 10.51 -15.53 22.15
CA LEU A 494 10.38 -16.82 22.81
C LEU A 494 8.93 -17.14 23.18
N ARG A 495 8.19 -16.17 23.73
CA ARG A 495 6.73 -16.32 23.97
C ARG A 495 5.99 -16.74 22.70
N LYS A 496 6.26 -16.07 21.58
CA LYS A 496 5.65 -16.39 20.29
C LYS A 496 6.04 -17.78 19.78
N LYS A 497 7.31 -18.20 19.92
CA LYS A 497 7.77 -19.55 19.53
C LYS A 497 7.05 -20.65 20.33
N CYS A 498 6.64 -20.37 21.57
CA CYS A 498 5.83 -21.28 22.40
C CYS A 498 4.32 -21.17 22.19
N ASN A 499 3.86 -20.35 21.25
CA ASN A 499 2.43 -20.03 21.07
C ASN A 499 1.76 -19.44 22.33
N LEU A 500 2.52 -18.76 23.19
CA LEU A 500 2.00 -18.06 24.37
C LEU A 500 1.41 -16.71 23.95
N VAL A 501 0.30 -16.34 24.59
CA VAL A 501 -0.34 -15.02 24.45
C VAL A 501 0.12 -14.07 25.56
N PRO A 502 0.04 -12.73 25.36
CA PRO A 502 0.53 -11.76 26.34
C PRO A 502 -0.12 -11.84 27.73
N THR A 503 -1.30 -12.45 27.84
CA THR A 503 -2.04 -12.68 29.09
C THR A 503 -1.56 -13.90 29.87
N ASP A 504 -0.73 -14.76 29.27
CA ASP A 504 -0.23 -15.95 29.94
C ASP A 504 0.81 -15.57 31.00
N GLU A 505 0.64 -16.09 32.21
CA GLU A 505 1.62 -15.92 33.28
C GLU A 505 2.89 -16.71 32.95
N ILE A 506 4.03 -16.02 32.97
CA ILE A 506 5.33 -16.64 32.78
C ILE A 506 6.33 -16.13 33.81
N THR A 507 7.33 -16.96 34.10
CA THR A 507 8.54 -16.53 34.80
C THR A 507 9.71 -16.64 33.82
N VAL A 508 10.48 -15.57 33.68
CA VAL A 508 11.63 -15.54 32.77
C VAL A 508 12.91 -15.73 33.58
N TYR A 509 13.75 -16.68 33.18
CA TYR A 509 15.07 -16.88 33.75
C TYR A 509 16.15 -16.49 32.75
N TYR A 510 17.23 -15.85 33.21
CA TYR A 510 18.34 -15.45 32.36
C TYR A 510 19.70 -15.78 32.97
N LYS A 511 20.70 -16.02 32.11
CA LYS A 511 22.11 -16.18 32.50
C LYS A 511 22.99 -15.41 31.51
N ALA A 512 23.75 -14.44 31.98
CA ALA A 512 24.81 -13.85 31.19
C ALA A 512 26.09 -14.71 31.30
N LYS A 513 26.80 -14.96 30.18
CA LYS A 513 28.13 -15.60 30.20
C LYS A 513 29.16 -14.66 30.86
N SER A 514 30.35 -15.16 31.22
CA SER A 514 31.39 -14.47 32.02
C SER A 514 31.86 -13.10 31.46
N GLU A 515 31.70 -12.85 30.17
CA GLU A 515 31.95 -11.55 29.51
C GLU A 515 30.77 -10.56 29.62
N GLY A 516 29.63 -10.99 30.16
CA GLY A 516 28.35 -10.29 30.19
C GLY A 516 28.09 -9.41 31.41
N LYS A 517 29.12 -8.91 32.11
CA LYS A 517 28.94 -7.93 33.21
C LYS A 517 28.12 -6.72 32.76
N TYR A 518 28.34 -6.28 31.53
CA TYR A 518 27.58 -5.20 30.91
C TYR A 518 26.08 -5.52 30.80
N LEU A 519 25.72 -6.72 30.32
CA LEU A 519 24.32 -7.12 30.18
C LEU A 519 23.60 -7.22 31.54
N ASN A 520 24.29 -7.76 32.56
CA ASN A 520 23.74 -7.79 33.93
C ASN A 520 23.47 -6.38 34.45
N ASN A 521 24.43 -5.45 34.30
CA ASN A 521 24.26 -4.07 34.74
C ASN A 521 23.09 -3.38 34.02
N VAL A 522 22.90 -3.63 32.72
CA VAL A 522 21.76 -3.10 31.96
C VAL A 522 20.44 -3.68 32.47
N ILE A 523 20.37 -4.99 32.70
CA ILE A 523 19.16 -5.65 33.21
C ILE A 523 18.82 -5.11 34.61
N GLU A 524 19.79 -4.99 35.50
CA GLU A 524 19.60 -4.47 36.86
C GLU A 524 19.11 -3.01 36.83
N SER A 525 19.80 -2.13 36.08
CA SER A 525 19.44 -0.71 35.97
C SER A 525 18.09 -0.45 35.30
N HIS A 526 17.61 -1.35 34.43
CA HIS A 526 16.34 -1.21 33.71
C HIS A 526 15.29 -2.26 34.13
N THR A 527 15.41 -2.83 35.34
CA THR A 527 14.52 -3.89 35.82
C THR A 527 13.05 -3.48 35.76
N GLU A 528 12.72 -2.27 36.23
CA GLU A 528 11.34 -1.76 36.23
C GLU A 528 10.80 -1.57 34.81
N PHE A 529 11.62 -1.05 33.89
CA PHE A 529 11.25 -0.86 32.49
C PHE A 529 10.97 -2.19 31.79
N ILE A 530 11.83 -3.20 32.03
CA ILE A 530 11.64 -4.55 31.51
C ILE A 530 10.35 -5.13 32.08
N PHE A 531 10.16 -5.08 33.41
CA PHE A 531 8.99 -5.61 34.11
C PHE A 531 7.69 -4.97 33.62
N ALA A 532 7.63 -3.64 33.50
CA ALA A 532 6.46 -2.93 33.00
C ALA A 532 6.05 -3.38 31.59
N THR A 533 7.02 -3.77 30.75
CA THR A 533 6.76 -4.19 29.37
C THR A 533 6.40 -5.67 29.24
N ILE A 534 7.07 -6.56 29.99
CA ILE A 534 6.80 -8.00 29.90
C ILE A 534 5.71 -8.47 30.88
N LYS A 535 5.37 -7.66 31.89
CA LYS A 535 4.44 -8.00 32.99
C LYS A 535 4.80 -9.34 33.67
N ALA A 536 6.08 -9.64 33.77
CA ALA A 536 6.61 -10.90 34.28
C ALA A 536 7.95 -10.68 35.00
N PRO A 537 8.23 -11.42 36.09
CA PRO A 537 9.50 -11.31 36.79
C PRO A 537 10.65 -11.90 35.95
N LEU A 538 11.78 -11.18 35.93
CA LEU A 538 13.03 -11.62 35.33
C LEU A 538 14.00 -12.05 36.44
N LYS A 539 14.31 -13.36 36.50
CA LYS A 539 15.11 -13.98 37.57
C LYS A 539 16.44 -14.52 37.04
N PRO A 540 17.51 -14.55 37.85
CA PRO A 540 18.76 -15.21 37.47
C PRO A 540 18.59 -16.74 37.42
N TYR A 541 19.21 -17.38 36.43
CA TYR A 541 19.34 -18.84 36.29
C TYR A 541 20.23 -19.42 37.42
N PRO A 542 20.03 -20.67 37.92
CA PRO A 542 19.22 -21.76 37.37
C PRO A 542 17.72 -21.69 37.65
N VAL A 543 16.95 -22.30 36.74
CA VAL A 543 15.51 -22.57 36.94
C VAL A 543 15.36 -23.59 38.07
N PRO A 544 14.49 -23.37 39.07
CA PRO A 544 14.21 -24.36 40.10
C PRO A 544 13.79 -25.72 39.51
N THR A 545 14.23 -26.83 40.09
CA THR A 545 13.90 -28.18 39.61
C THR A 545 12.41 -28.52 39.68
N SER A 546 11.62 -27.73 40.40
CA SER A 546 10.16 -27.83 40.47
C SER A 546 9.45 -27.30 39.22
N ASP A 547 10.11 -26.48 38.41
CA ASP A 547 9.47 -25.68 37.37
C ASP A 547 9.73 -26.26 35.98
N LYS A 548 8.68 -26.33 35.16
CA LYS A 548 8.77 -26.84 33.78
C LYS A 548 9.34 -25.77 32.84
N VAL A 549 10.44 -26.08 32.18
CA VAL A 549 11.02 -25.23 31.12
C VAL A 549 10.18 -25.34 29.84
N LEU A 550 9.59 -24.24 29.39
CA LEU A 550 8.78 -24.19 28.16
C LEU A 550 9.66 -24.06 26.91
N ILE A 551 10.67 -23.20 26.96
CA ILE A 551 11.65 -22.96 25.88
C ILE A 551 12.93 -22.37 26.47
N GLN A 552 14.06 -22.67 25.84
CA GLN A 552 15.37 -22.11 26.17
C GLN A 552 16.08 -21.72 24.87
N GLU A 553 16.80 -20.60 24.89
CA GLU A 553 17.61 -20.12 23.77
C GLU A 553 18.90 -19.55 24.35
N GLU A 554 20.06 -19.98 23.84
CA GLU A 554 21.38 -19.43 24.20
C GLU A 554 21.72 -18.18 23.40
#